data_AF-A0A951I380-F1
#
_entry.id   AF-A0A951I380-F1
#
_cell.length_a   1.000
_cell.length_b   1.000
_cell.length_c   1.000
_cell.angle_alpha   90.00
_cell.angle_beta   90.00
_cell.angle_gamma   90.00
#
_symmetry.space_group_name_H-M   'P 1'
#
loop_
_entity.id
_entity.type
_entity.pdbx_description
1 polymer ?
#
loop_
_entity_poly.entity_id
_entity_poly.type
_entity_poly.pdbx_seq_one_letter_code
_entity_poly.pdbx_strand_id
1 'polypeptide(L)'
;MKKRRDDIHETPDVTYIHNPEVAHEVSDVNIKAILQFTAGLLVFAVTVHILMWLMLRTFEAREVRREEKAPPSPMALTPKERLPPEPRLQAAPGFGDDLALEGGRNLELQAPQAEYRVLRQRWEQVLRNGQKDEKTGAVTALPIEQAIKQVAAQGLPARPAAAGQKSYQQVMEIPSYPSSGRMMEMRRQ
;
A
#
# COMPACT_ATOMS: atom_id res chain seq x y z
N MET A 1 48.05 -78.74 -46.09
CA MET A 1 48.18 -78.35 -44.67
C MET A 1 47.57 -76.97 -44.49
N LYS A 2 46.50 -76.82 -43.70
CA LYS A 2 45.89 -75.51 -43.41
C LYS A 2 45.79 -75.34 -41.89
N LYS A 3 46.54 -74.38 -41.37
CA LYS A 3 46.73 -74.07 -39.95
C LYS A 3 45.48 -73.33 -39.45
N ARG A 4 44.74 -73.88 -38.48
CA ARG A 4 43.69 -73.14 -37.77
C ARG A 4 44.36 -72.25 -36.72
N ARG A 5 43.94 -70.99 -36.67
CA ARG A 5 44.29 -70.01 -35.64
C ARG A 5 43.13 -70.02 -34.66
N ASP A 6 43.39 -70.38 -33.42
CA ASP A 6 42.40 -70.35 -32.36
C ASP A 6 42.43 -68.94 -31.75
N ASP A 7 41.34 -68.19 -31.92
CA ASP A 7 41.18 -66.83 -31.40
C ASP A 7 40.72 -66.93 -29.94
N ILE A 8 41.45 -66.27 -29.02
CA ILE A 8 41.40 -66.50 -27.57
C ILE A 8 40.42 -65.54 -26.87
N HIS A 9 39.61 -64.80 -27.65
CA HIS A 9 38.76 -63.70 -27.17
C HIS A 9 37.26 -63.93 -27.33
N GLU A 10 36.81 -65.13 -27.71
CA GLU A 10 35.40 -65.48 -27.61
C GLU A 10 35.07 -65.81 -26.15
N THR A 11 34.33 -64.90 -25.50
CA THR A 11 33.71 -65.23 -24.21
C THR A 11 32.76 -66.42 -24.43
N PRO A 12 32.89 -67.50 -23.65
CA PRO A 12 32.04 -68.68 -23.81
C PRO A 12 30.57 -68.27 -23.71
N ASP A 13 29.76 -68.79 -24.62
CA ASP A 13 28.33 -68.48 -24.69
C ASP A 13 27.63 -68.96 -23.42
N VAL A 14 27.37 -68.05 -22.49
CA VAL A 14 26.74 -68.34 -21.20
C VAL A 14 25.20 -68.38 -21.27
N THR A 15 24.60 -68.43 -22.46
CA THR A 15 23.15 -68.63 -22.58
C THR A 15 22.66 -69.94 -21.96
N TYR A 16 23.54 -70.89 -21.63
CA TYR A 16 23.15 -72.11 -20.91
C TYR A 16 23.06 -71.94 -19.38
N ILE A 17 23.56 -70.83 -18.82
CA ILE A 17 23.49 -70.55 -17.38
C ILE A 17 22.13 -69.90 -17.09
N HIS A 18 21.12 -70.73 -16.87
CA HIS A 18 19.82 -70.31 -16.37
C HIS A 18 19.63 -70.85 -14.97
N ASN A 19 19.10 -70.05 -14.06
CA ASN A 19 18.73 -70.51 -12.72
C ASN A 19 17.26 -70.94 -12.75
N PRO A 20 16.95 -72.25 -12.91
CA PRO A 20 15.58 -72.72 -13.09
C PRO A 20 14.69 -72.48 -11.87
N GLU A 21 15.30 -72.18 -10.72
CA GLU A 21 14.62 -71.96 -9.43
C GLU A 21 14.28 -70.50 -9.17
N VAL A 22 14.80 -69.56 -9.97
CA VAL A 22 14.37 -68.15 -9.92
C VAL A 22 13.09 -68.01 -10.74
N ALA A 23 11.97 -68.36 -10.12
CA ALA A 23 10.67 -67.93 -10.58
C ALA A 23 10.50 -66.45 -10.21
N HIS A 24 10.18 -65.59 -11.18
CA HIS A 24 9.66 -64.27 -10.87
C HIS A 24 8.29 -64.46 -10.20
N GLU A 25 8.19 -64.15 -8.92
CA GLU A 25 6.90 -64.09 -8.23
C GLU A 25 6.11 -62.94 -8.86
N VAL A 26 5.16 -63.28 -9.75
CA VAL A 26 4.21 -62.33 -10.31
C VAL A 26 3.28 -61.97 -9.17
N SER A 27 3.69 -61.00 -8.36
CA SER A 27 2.99 -60.53 -7.17
C SER A 27 1.49 -60.39 -7.46
N ASP A 28 0.68 -61.16 -6.75
CA ASP A 28 -0.74 -61.43 -7.04
C ASP A 28 -1.65 -60.25 -6.59
N VAL A 29 -1.27 -59.05 -7.01
CA VAL A 29 -1.99 -57.82 -6.66
C VAL A 29 -3.17 -57.66 -7.59
N ASN A 30 -4.37 -57.60 -7.01
CA ASN A 30 -5.59 -57.39 -7.77
C ASN A 30 -5.71 -55.94 -8.27
N ILE A 31 -5.11 -55.68 -9.43
CA ILE A 31 -5.10 -54.36 -10.10
C ILE A 31 -6.53 -53.82 -10.31
N LYS A 32 -7.48 -54.70 -10.62
CA LYS A 32 -8.89 -54.32 -10.84
C LYS A 32 -9.53 -53.80 -9.55
N ALA A 33 -9.27 -54.44 -8.42
CA ALA A 33 -9.76 -53.98 -7.12
C ALA A 33 -9.16 -52.63 -6.74
N ILE A 34 -7.86 -52.43 -6.98
CA ILE A 34 -7.19 -51.15 -6.72
C ILE A 34 -7.79 -50.04 -7.57
N LEU A 35 -7.95 -50.26 -8.88
CA LEU A 35 -8.54 -49.26 -9.79
C LEU A 35 -9.98 -48.90 -9.41
N GLN A 36 -10.80 -49.89 -9.04
CA GLN A 36 -12.17 -49.65 -8.56
C GLN A 36 -12.19 -48.86 -7.25
N PHE A 37 -11.27 -49.15 -6.33
CA PHE A 37 -11.13 -48.42 -5.08
C PHE A 37 -10.71 -46.96 -5.33
N THR A 38 -9.70 -46.73 -6.18
CA THR A 38 -9.26 -45.38 -6.54
C THR A 38 -10.36 -44.58 -7.24
N ALA A 39 -11.08 -45.20 -8.17
CA ALA A 39 -12.21 -44.57 -8.84
C ALA A 39 -13.33 -44.24 -7.83
N GLY A 40 -13.65 -45.15 -6.91
CA GLY A 40 -14.62 -44.91 -5.84
C GLY A 40 -14.22 -43.77 -4.92
N LEU A 41 -12.94 -43.71 -4.51
CA LEU A 41 -12.41 -42.64 -3.68
C LEU A 41 -12.48 -41.28 -4.39
N LEU A 42 -12.21 -41.23 -5.69
CA LEU A 42 -12.30 -40.02 -6.49
C LEU A 42 -13.75 -39.52 -6.59
N VAL A 43 -14.70 -40.41 -6.87
CA VAL A 43 -16.13 -40.07 -6.92
C VAL A 43 -16.62 -39.57 -5.55
N PHE A 44 -16.19 -40.22 -4.47
CA PHE A 44 -16.53 -39.80 -3.11
C PHE A 44 -15.96 -38.41 -2.79
N ALA A 45 -14.69 -38.15 -3.13
CA ALA A 45 -14.06 -36.85 -2.95
C ALA A 45 -14.81 -35.75 -3.71
N VAL A 46 -15.14 -35.98 -4.99
CA VAL A 46 -15.92 -35.03 -5.80
C VAL A 46 -17.30 -34.79 -5.17
N THR A 47 -17.96 -35.84 -4.67
CA THR A 47 -19.26 -35.74 -4.00
C THR A 47 -19.18 -34.85 -2.76
N VAL A 48 -18.18 -35.05 -1.90
CA VAL A 48 -17.96 -34.21 -0.71
C VAL A 48 -17.70 -32.76 -1.10
N HIS A 49 -16.91 -32.50 -2.16
CA HIS A 49 -16.66 -31.14 -2.64
C HIS A 49 -17.93 -30.47 -3.14
N ILE A 50 -18.79 -31.18 -3.88
CA ILE A 50 -20.07 -30.66 -4.35
C ILE A 50 -20.99 -30.34 -3.18
N LEU A 51 -21.07 -31.22 -2.18
CA LEU A 51 -21.88 -30.99 -0.97
C LEU A 51 -21.38 -29.77 -0.18
N MET A 52 -20.07 -29.65 0.01
CA MET A 52 -19.46 -28.50 0.68
C MET A 52 -19.71 -27.21 -0.09
N TRP A 53 -19.53 -27.21 -1.42
CA TRP A 53 -19.79 -26.05 -2.28
C TRP A 53 -21.27 -25.62 -2.19
N LEU A 54 -22.20 -26.57 -2.26
CA LEU A 54 -23.63 -26.29 -2.11
C LEU A 54 -23.92 -25.70 -0.73
N MET A 55 -23.43 -26.32 0.34
CA MET A 55 -23.64 -25.85 1.72
C MET A 55 -23.14 -24.42 1.89
N LEU A 56 -21.89 -24.14 1.50
CA LEU A 56 -21.28 -22.82 1.59
C LEU A 56 -22.08 -21.78 0.79
N ARG A 57 -22.49 -22.12 -0.44
CA ARG A 57 -23.35 -21.23 -1.26
C ARG A 57 -24.69 -20.95 -0.60
N THR A 58 -25.29 -21.94 0.07
CA THR A 58 -26.55 -21.72 0.81
C THR A 58 -26.35 -20.84 2.03
N PHE A 59 -25.22 -20.97 2.74
CA PHE A 59 -24.90 -20.14 3.90
C PHE A 59 -24.61 -18.70 3.49
N GLU A 60 -23.80 -18.48 2.45
CA GLU A 60 -23.56 -17.15 1.88
C GLU A 60 -24.89 -16.47 1.48
N ALA A 61 -25.74 -17.17 0.73
CA ALA A 61 -27.04 -16.63 0.33
C ALA A 61 -27.98 -16.33 1.52
N ARG A 62 -27.81 -17.03 2.66
CA ARG A 62 -28.56 -16.76 3.90
C ARG A 62 -27.98 -15.57 4.66
N GLU A 63 -26.66 -15.48 4.78
CA GLU A 63 -25.99 -14.38 5.49
C GLU A 63 -26.15 -13.06 4.75
N VAL A 64 -26.01 -13.00 3.42
CA VAL A 64 -26.26 -11.76 2.65
C VAL A 64 -27.67 -11.22 2.91
N ARG A 65 -28.69 -12.09 2.88
CA ARG A 65 -30.07 -11.71 3.18
C ARG A 65 -30.29 -11.30 4.64
N ARG A 66 -29.42 -11.74 5.55
CA ARG A 66 -29.48 -11.42 6.98
C ARG A 66 -28.75 -10.11 7.26
N GLU A 67 -27.60 -9.88 6.65
CA GLU A 67 -26.85 -8.63 6.69
C GLU A 67 -27.66 -7.47 6.09
N GLU A 68 -28.34 -7.67 4.97
CA GLU A 68 -29.23 -6.66 4.37
C GLU A 68 -30.36 -6.23 5.32
N LYS A 69 -30.78 -7.11 6.24
CA LYS A 69 -31.90 -6.87 7.15
C LYS A 69 -31.47 -6.51 8.57
N ALA A 70 -30.22 -6.78 8.93
CA ALA A 70 -29.69 -6.52 10.26
C ALA A 70 -29.18 -5.08 10.34
N PRO A 71 -29.50 -4.33 11.41
CA PRO A 71 -28.86 -3.05 11.65
C PRO A 71 -27.35 -3.26 11.81
N PRO A 72 -26.49 -2.39 11.25
CA PRO A 72 -25.04 -2.56 11.28
C PRO A 72 -24.54 -2.71 12.71
N SER A 73 -23.71 -3.74 12.94
CA SER A 73 -23.14 -4.02 14.25
C SER A 73 -22.31 -2.83 14.74
N PRO A 74 -22.38 -2.43 16.03
CA PRO A 74 -21.59 -1.33 16.57
C PRO A 74 -20.08 -1.56 16.51
N MET A 75 -19.62 -2.80 16.25
CA MET A 75 -18.21 -3.13 16.00
C MET A 75 -17.86 -3.24 14.50
N ALA A 76 -18.86 -3.29 13.62
CA ALA A 76 -18.69 -3.20 12.17
C ALA A 76 -18.63 -1.74 11.72
N LEU A 77 -17.86 -0.92 12.45
CA LEU A 77 -17.56 0.45 12.05
C LEU A 77 -16.95 0.40 10.64
N THR A 78 -17.52 1.20 9.76
CA THR A 78 -17.03 1.37 8.39
C THR A 78 -15.55 1.79 8.44
N PRO A 79 -14.75 1.51 7.39
CA PRO A 79 -13.35 1.93 7.35
C PRO A 79 -13.17 3.44 7.62
N LYS A 80 -14.16 4.26 7.26
CA LYS A 80 -14.21 5.71 7.54
C LYS A 80 -14.41 6.03 9.03
N GLU A 81 -15.27 5.30 9.72
CA GLU A 81 -15.58 5.49 11.15
C GLU A 81 -14.49 4.94 12.08
N ARG A 82 -13.67 4.00 11.61
CA ARG A 82 -12.53 3.47 12.37
C ARG A 82 -11.38 4.47 12.50
N LEU A 83 -11.39 5.51 11.69
CA LEU A 83 -10.27 6.43 11.64
C LEU A 83 -10.47 7.59 12.60
N PRO A 84 -9.37 8.08 13.20
CA PRO A 84 -9.42 9.30 14.00
C PRO A 84 -10.03 10.46 13.19
N PRO A 85 -10.77 11.37 13.84
CA PRO A 85 -11.20 12.60 13.19
C PRO A 85 -9.97 13.37 12.67
N GLU A 86 -10.14 14.11 11.58
CA GLU A 86 -9.09 14.94 11.01
C GLU A 86 -8.71 16.09 11.97
N PRO A 87 -7.44 16.53 12.04
CA PRO A 87 -6.33 16.29 11.11
C PRO A 87 -5.45 15.07 11.46
N ARG A 88 -5.19 14.20 10.47
CA ARG A 88 -4.41 12.96 10.65
C ARG A 88 -2.91 13.20 10.41
N LEU A 89 -2.07 12.58 11.24
CA LEU A 89 -0.61 12.70 11.17
C LEU A 89 0.04 11.78 10.12
N GLN A 90 -0.70 10.80 9.60
CA GLN A 90 -0.23 9.87 8.56
C GLN A 90 -1.39 9.64 7.58
N ALA A 91 -1.21 10.06 6.33
CA ALA A 91 -2.17 9.85 5.24
C ALA A 91 -2.06 8.45 4.62
N ALA A 92 -1.89 7.43 5.47
CA ALA A 92 -1.87 6.04 5.01
C ALA A 92 -3.31 5.59 4.63
N PRO A 93 -3.43 4.58 3.75
CA PRO A 93 -3.77 4.70 2.34
C PRO A 93 -5.29 4.91 2.13
N GLY A 94 -5.69 5.86 1.28
CA GLY A 94 -7.10 6.15 0.95
C GLY A 94 -7.75 7.28 1.77
N PHE A 95 -6.99 7.98 2.62
CA PHE A 95 -7.57 8.74 3.74
C PHE A 95 -7.02 10.16 3.94
N GLY A 96 -7.04 10.93 2.87
CA GLY A 96 -7.36 12.35 2.91
C GLY A 96 -8.23 12.66 1.71
N ASP A 97 -9.42 13.20 1.91
CA ASP A 97 -10.29 13.64 0.80
C ASP A 97 -9.55 14.66 -0.10
N ASP A 98 -8.53 15.33 0.44
CA ASP A 98 -7.68 16.33 -0.23
C ASP A 98 -6.59 15.73 -1.12
N LEU A 99 -6.23 14.46 -0.88
CA LEU A 99 -5.27 13.68 -1.66
C LEU A 99 -5.98 12.68 -2.58
N ALA A 100 -7.29 12.82 -2.78
CA ALA A 100 -7.98 12.26 -3.93
C ALA A 100 -7.31 12.80 -5.19
N LEU A 101 -6.25 12.10 -5.60
CA LEU A 101 -5.43 12.41 -6.75
C LEU A 101 -6.38 12.61 -7.92
N GLU A 102 -6.44 13.82 -8.48
CA GLU A 102 -6.98 14.06 -9.81
C GLU A 102 -6.41 12.97 -10.73
N GLY A 103 -7.24 11.98 -11.08
CA GLY A 103 -6.83 10.79 -11.82
C GLY A 103 -7.03 9.43 -11.12
N GLY A 104 -7.64 9.36 -9.93
CA GLY A 104 -8.15 8.09 -9.37
C GLY A 104 -7.07 7.03 -9.11
N ARG A 105 -5.85 7.46 -8.77
CA ARG A 105 -4.75 6.53 -8.50
C ARG A 105 -4.96 5.86 -7.14
N ASN A 106 -5.40 4.61 -7.16
CA ASN A 106 -5.46 3.75 -5.98
C ASN A 106 -4.04 3.48 -5.46
N LEU A 107 -3.65 4.15 -4.38
CA LEU A 107 -2.35 4.00 -3.72
C LEU A 107 -2.36 2.91 -2.64
N GLU A 108 -3.51 2.28 -2.36
CA GLU A 108 -3.68 1.31 -1.26
C GLU A 108 -2.81 0.07 -1.38
N LEU A 109 -2.56 -0.40 -2.60
CA LEU A 109 -1.74 -1.58 -2.89
C LEU A 109 -0.27 -1.22 -3.20
N GLN A 110 0.10 0.06 -3.12
CA GLN A 110 1.46 0.50 -3.40
C GLN A 110 2.33 0.53 -2.15
N ALA A 111 3.64 0.56 -2.37
CA ALA A 111 4.60 0.70 -1.28
C ALA A 111 4.30 1.99 -0.48
N PRO A 112 4.53 2.00 0.86
CA PRO A 112 4.24 3.16 1.71
C PRO A 112 4.85 4.49 1.24
N GLN A 113 5.95 4.44 0.47
CA GLN A 113 6.63 5.62 -0.06
C GLN A 113 6.02 6.19 -1.35
N ALA A 114 5.00 5.55 -1.93
CA ALA A 114 4.40 5.97 -3.19
C ALA A 114 3.72 7.34 -3.08
N GLU A 115 3.06 7.63 -1.97
CA GLU A 115 2.40 8.90 -1.69
C GLU A 115 3.41 10.07 -1.72
N TYR A 116 4.54 9.91 -1.03
CA TYR A 116 5.60 10.91 -1.01
C TYR A 116 6.09 11.29 -2.41
N ARG A 117 6.20 10.31 -3.32
CA ARG A 117 6.60 10.58 -4.71
C ARG A 117 5.57 11.44 -5.44
N VAL A 118 4.30 11.19 -5.22
CA VAL A 118 3.21 11.95 -5.86
C VAL A 118 3.15 13.38 -5.31
N LEU A 119 3.24 13.56 -3.98
CA LEU A 119 3.33 14.90 -3.39
C LEU A 119 4.53 15.66 -3.93
N ARG A 120 5.70 15.01 -3.97
CA ARG A 120 6.93 15.64 -4.47
C ARG A 120 6.79 16.09 -5.91
N GLN A 121 6.19 15.27 -6.78
CA GLN A 121 5.91 15.65 -8.16
C GLN A 121 4.99 16.87 -8.26
N ARG A 122 3.92 16.91 -7.45
CA ARG A 122 3.00 18.05 -7.41
C ARG A 122 3.71 19.33 -6.94
N TRP A 123 4.50 19.24 -5.88
CA TRP A 123 5.28 20.37 -5.39
C TRP A 123 6.30 20.85 -6.42
N GLU A 124 6.97 19.94 -7.14
CA GLU A 124 7.87 20.31 -8.24
C GLU A 124 7.13 21.02 -9.38
N GLN A 125 5.91 20.61 -9.71
CA GLN A 125 5.08 21.29 -10.71
C GLN A 125 4.68 22.70 -10.25
N VAL A 126 4.21 22.84 -9.02
CA VAL A 126 3.83 24.14 -8.43
C VAL A 126 5.06 25.06 -8.35
N LEU A 127 6.22 24.54 -7.97
CA LEU A 127 7.46 25.32 -7.92
C LEU A 127 7.87 25.85 -9.30
N ARG A 128 7.74 25.02 -10.34
CA ARG A 128 8.14 25.37 -11.72
C ARG A 128 7.14 26.29 -12.42
N ASN A 129 5.84 26.01 -12.26
CA ASN A 129 4.80 26.63 -13.06
C ASN A 129 3.93 27.62 -12.29
N GLY A 130 4.01 27.62 -10.95
CA GLY A 130 3.09 28.33 -10.09
C GLY A 130 1.74 27.61 -9.98
N GLN A 131 0.83 28.22 -9.23
CA GLN A 131 -0.54 27.76 -9.08
C GLN A 131 -1.48 28.96 -8.98
N LYS A 132 -2.62 28.86 -9.64
CA LYS A 132 -3.73 29.82 -9.54
C LYS A 132 -4.94 29.10 -8.97
N ASP A 133 -5.70 29.78 -8.13
CA ASP A 133 -7.00 29.29 -7.68
C ASP A 133 -7.97 29.34 -8.86
N GLU A 134 -8.59 28.20 -9.18
CA GLU A 134 -9.50 28.04 -10.31
C GLU A 134 -10.76 28.90 -10.18
N LYS A 135 -11.21 29.17 -8.95
CA LYS A 135 -12.46 29.90 -8.70
C LYS A 135 -12.27 31.41 -8.71
N THR A 136 -11.16 31.88 -8.17
CA THR A 136 -10.90 33.33 -7.99
C THR A 136 -9.90 33.88 -9.02
N GLY A 137 -9.15 33.01 -9.71
CA GLY A 137 -8.06 33.39 -10.60
C GLY A 137 -6.85 33.99 -9.88
N ALA A 138 -6.88 34.05 -8.54
CA ALA A 138 -5.80 34.59 -7.73
C ALA A 138 -4.56 33.68 -7.81
N VAL A 139 -3.38 34.29 -7.88
CA VAL A 139 -2.11 33.55 -7.86
C VAL A 139 -1.83 33.10 -6.42
N THR A 140 -1.97 31.80 -6.16
CA THR A 140 -1.71 31.20 -4.84
C THR A 140 -0.24 30.86 -4.66
N ALA A 141 0.45 30.46 -5.75
CA ALA A 141 1.88 30.18 -5.75
C ALA A 141 2.52 30.76 -7.01
N LEU A 142 3.66 31.45 -6.85
CA LEU A 142 4.40 32.09 -7.93
C LEU A 142 5.82 31.49 -8.00
N PRO A 143 6.34 31.11 -9.18
CA PRO A 143 7.72 30.67 -9.34
C PRO A 143 8.71 31.71 -8.84
N ILE A 144 9.80 31.26 -8.21
CA ILE A 144 10.76 32.12 -7.51
C ILE A 144 11.35 33.17 -8.47
N GLU A 145 11.66 32.78 -9.70
CA GLU A 145 12.23 33.68 -10.71
C GLU A 145 11.25 34.79 -11.09
N GLN A 146 9.95 34.48 -11.15
CA GLN A 146 8.92 35.47 -11.44
C GLN A 146 8.70 36.39 -10.24
N ALA A 147 8.69 35.83 -9.03
CA ALA A 147 8.60 36.59 -7.79
C ALA A 147 9.75 37.60 -7.66
N ILE A 148 10.99 37.19 -7.92
CA ILE A 148 12.15 38.08 -7.90
C ILE A 148 12.00 39.21 -8.91
N LYS A 149 11.59 38.91 -10.15
CA LYS A 149 11.37 39.93 -11.17
C LYS A 149 10.28 40.92 -10.77
N GLN A 150 9.19 40.43 -10.19
CA GLN A 150 8.09 41.28 -9.76
C GLN A 150 8.48 42.18 -8.58
N VAL A 151 9.23 41.66 -7.59
CA VAL A 151 9.74 42.45 -6.47
C VAL A 151 10.79 43.45 -6.94
N ALA A 152 11.68 43.07 -7.85
CA ALA A 152 12.65 43.99 -8.42
C ALA A 152 11.98 45.13 -9.19
N ALA A 153 10.88 44.85 -9.91
CA ALA A 153 10.10 45.86 -10.61
C ALA A 153 9.28 46.76 -9.67
N GLN A 154 8.71 46.21 -8.59
CA GLN A 154 7.94 46.97 -7.60
C GLN A 154 8.83 47.80 -6.67
N GLY A 155 10.08 47.37 -6.45
CA GLY A 155 10.97 47.94 -5.44
C GLY A 155 10.56 47.53 -4.02
N LEU A 156 11.53 47.46 -3.12
CA LEU A 156 11.25 47.21 -1.70
C LEU A 156 10.88 48.53 -1.01
N PRO A 157 9.82 48.57 -0.18
CA PRO A 157 9.49 49.77 0.57
C PRO A 157 10.64 50.08 1.54
N ALA A 158 11.31 51.23 1.31
CA ALA A 158 12.30 51.74 2.23
C ALA A 158 11.59 52.12 3.55
N ARG A 159 12.01 51.53 4.66
CA ARG A 159 11.44 51.84 5.98
C ARG A 159 11.62 53.34 6.28
N PRO A 160 10.57 54.12 6.56
CA PRO A 160 10.75 55.48 7.02
C PRO A 160 11.43 55.43 8.40
N ALA A 161 12.55 56.14 8.55
CA ALA A 161 13.37 56.14 9.76
C ALA A 161 12.58 56.47 11.05
N ALA A 162 11.45 57.18 10.94
CA ALA A 162 10.61 57.58 12.06
C ALA A 162 9.79 56.44 12.70
N ALA A 163 9.48 55.35 11.98
CA ALA A 163 8.64 54.27 12.52
C ALA A 163 9.37 53.36 13.53
N GLY A 164 10.72 53.31 13.47
CA GLY A 164 11.51 52.58 14.47
C GLY A 164 11.53 53.27 15.83
N GLN A 165 11.49 54.60 15.88
CA GLN A 165 11.61 55.35 17.13
C GLN A 165 10.40 55.15 18.05
N LYS A 166 9.19 55.07 17.51
CA LYS A 166 7.97 54.80 18.30
C LYS A 166 7.99 53.41 18.97
N SER A 167 8.50 52.38 18.27
CA SER A 167 8.60 51.03 18.83
C SER A 167 9.62 50.92 19.97
N TYR A 168 10.71 51.68 19.94
CA TYR A 168 11.67 51.69 21.04
C TYR A 168 11.11 52.37 22.29
N GLN A 169 10.39 53.48 22.13
CA GLN A 169 9.75 54.17 23.26
C GLN A 169 8.69 53.30 23.94
N GLN A 170 7.85 52.63 23.15
CA GLN A 170 6.79 51.76 23.67
C GLN A 170 7.30 50.51 24.40
N VAL A 171 8.49 50.00 24.02
CA VAL A 171 9.15 48.88 24.74
C VAL A 171 9.81 49.34 26.04
N MET A 172 10.12 50.63 26.19
CA MET A 172 10.67 51.20 27.43
C MET A 172 9.59 51.60 28.44
N GLU A 173 8.31 51.51 28.07
CA GLU A 173 7.20 51.79 28.98
C GLU A 173 6.80 50.53 29.75
N ILE A 174 6.81 50.62 31.08
CA ILE A 174 6.44 49.52 31.99
C ILE A 174 5.23 50.00 32.81
N PRO A 175 4.24 49.14 33.07
CA PRO A 175 3.12 49.51 33.92
C PRO A 175 3.60 49.88 35.32
N SER A 176 3.15 51.04 35.82
CA SER A 176 3.45 51.50 37.18
C SER A 176 2.79 50.62 38.25
N TYR A 177 3.28 50.74 39.49
CA TYR A 177 2.92 49.85 40.60
C TYR A 177 1.39 49.77 40.84
N PRO A 178 0.88 48.64 41.38
CA PRO A 178 -0.56 48.32 41.42
C PRO A 178 -1.45 49.29 42.23
N SER A 179 -0.85 50.19 43.01
CA SER A 179 -1.55 51.03 43.98
C SER A 179 -1.95 52.41 43.46
N SER A 180 -1.44 52.87 42.32
CA SER A 180 -1.91 54.09 41.66
C SER A 180 -2.39 53.73 40.27
N GLY A 181 -3.59 54.17 39.89
CA GLY A 181 -4.29 53.72 38.68
C GLY A 181 -3.36 53.57 37.47
N ARG A 182 -3.44 52.41 36.80
CA ARG A 182 -2.56 51.95 35.72
C ARG A 182 -2.15 53.08 34.76
N MET A 183 -0.97 53.67 34.97
CA MET A 183 -0.34 54.56 34.01
C MET A 183 0.96 53.91 33.53
N MET A 184 1.28 54.12 32.25
CA MET A 184 2.53 53.61 31.67
C MET A 184 3.65 54.58 32.05
N GLU A 185 4.71 54.08 32.69
CA GLU A 185 5.88 54.88 33.07
C GLU A 185 7.09 54.46 32.24
N MET A 186 7.88 55.46 31.80
CA MET A 186 9.10 55.21 31.04
C MET A 186 10.22 54.76 31.99
N ARG A 187 10.84 53.60 31.72
CA ARG A 187 11.98 53.08 32.48
C ARG A 187 13.15 54.08 32.39
N ARG A 188 13.36 54.87 33.44
CA ARG A 188 14.61 55.64 33.61
C ARG A 188 15.73 54.69 34.05
N GLN A 189 16.88 54.78 33.40
CA GLN A 189 18.10 54.08 33.79
C GLN A 189 18.67 54.67 35.08
#